data_AF-A0A815LMJ9-F1
#
_entry.id   AF-A0A815LMJ9-F1
#
_cell.length_a   1.000
_cell.length_b   1.000
_cell.length_c   1.000
_cell.angle_alpha   90.00
_cell.angle_beta   90.00
_cell.angle_gamma   90.00
#
_symmetry.space_group_name_H-M   'P 1'
#
loop_
_entity.id
_entity.type
_entity.pdbx_description
1 polymer ?
#
loop_
_entity_poly.entity_id
_entity_poly.type
_entity_poly.pdbx_seq_one_letter_code
_entity_poly.pdbx_strand_id
1 'polypeptide(L)'
;MYSVLLKEILLELEYDDETAKQDFVDYCRYEYADNIATLRTIDRFEHDYCQDRVIYWYSQPCFFFELLNRSLRSQDIEILVRMTFILRHLHKQIEHLHSITMSSRSSACFHVYRGQGMNRKEFDSKIRNKVGGLLSFNSFLSTSENATVAEIFVLRNDPDSVAVLFDIIIDGSMSRCPYAALTRNSAIADEEEILFSMHSVFRIQSIEENMNDGIWRVNLTMTHENDQQLHTLTDYIRKRIEGPTGWNRLENLLMEMGKWKMVKPLIEVSLASSLRDEDHRKQAYFHHQLGFINAMIGDYTMATKHYKESLAVRSPTDLLGLAMSHNGIGSTLEQQGHLSDAFDEYKCALSLINQLDQIDIEAISTVRNNIAGVLRYQGKLLEALHMYEECLELEIKYLPALHPDLAITYANIALIYDDLNEYEIALRFEFKALNIEQHSLPSDHPSLAITHSNIALTLYTLNRIAEAVSHLQQTINILTKVSTRDDPLLLRHCTLLEKLQQEL
;
A
#
# COMPACT_ATOMS: atom_id res chain seq x y z
N MET A 1 -5.84 -3.94 4.59
CA MET A 1 -6.38 -3.90 3.21
C MET A 1 -5.39 -4.50 2.22
N TYR A 2 -4.32 -3.79 1.83
CA TYR A 2 -3.32 -4.30 0.88
C TYR A 2 -2.72 -5.66 1.28
N SER A 3 -2.50 -5.91 2.56
CA SER A 3 -1.99 -7.18 3.08
C SER A 3 -2.91 -8.38 2.84
N VAL A 4 -4.23 -8.18 2.94
CA VAL A 4 -5.24 -9.22 2.64
C VAL A 4 -5.24 -9.53 1.13
N LEU A 5 -5.21 -8.49 0.29
CA LEU A 5 -5.19 -8.66 -1.16
C LEU A 5 -3.87 -9.28 -1.65
N LEU A 6 -2.75 -8.91 -1.03
CA LEU A 6 -1.46 -9.52 -1.30
C LEU A 6 -1.48 -11.02 -1.01
N LYS A 7 -2.13 -11.47 0.08
CA LYS A 7 -2.32 -12.91 0.33
C LYS A 7 -3.07 -13.58 -0.81
N GLU A 8 -4.23 -13.05 -1.17
CA GLU A 8 -5.07 -13.62 -2.25
C GLU A 8 -4.24 -13.78 -3.52
N ILE A 9 -3.51 -12.73 -3.90
CA ILE A 9 -2.67 -12.70 -5.09
C ILE A 9 -1.51 -13.70 -5.00
N LEU A 10 -0.76 -13.73 -3.88
CA LEU A 10 0.36 -14.64 -3.70
C LEU A 10 -0.09 -16.11 -3.83
N LEU A 11 -1.26 -16.46 -3.32
CA LEU A 11 -1.81 -17.82 -3.43
C LEU A 11 -2.22 -18.21 -4.86
N GLU A 12 -2.43 -17.22 -5.73
CA GLU A 12 -2.81 -17.40 -7.14
C GLU A 12 -1.62 -17.31 -8.11
N LEU A 13 -0.42 -16.96 -7.64
CA LEU A 13 0.75 -16.88 -8.53
C LEU A 13 1.06 -18.26 -9.11
N GLU A 14 1.26 -18.30 -10.43
CA GLU A 14 1.71 -19.47 -11.16
C GLU A 14 3.24 -19.45 -11.26
N TYR A 15 3.88 -20.53 -10.83
CA TYR A 15 5.33 -20.73 -10.89
C TYR A 15 5.65 -22.22 -10.91
N ASP A 16 6.85 -22.55 -11.38
CA ASP A 16 7.46 -23.86 -11.23
C ASP A 16 8.10 -23.98 -9.83
N ASP A 17 7.63 -24.92 -9.03
CA ASP A 17 8.03 -25.06 -7.62
C ASP A 17 9.54 -25.33 -7.46
N GLU A 18 10.16 -26.07 -8.39
CA GLU A 18 11.59 -26.37 -8.33
C GLU A 18 12.44 -25.14 -8.65
N THR A 19 12.06 -24.38 -9.68
CA THR A 19 12.72 -23.12 -10.03
C THR A 19 12.58 -22.08 -8.91
N ALA A 20 11.38 -21.96 -8.32
CA ALA A 20 11.13 -21.05 -7.20
C ALA A 20 11.91 -21.45 -5.94
N LYS A 21 12.01 -22.76 -5.65
CA LYS A 21 12.83 -23.28 -4.56
C LYS A 21 14.31 -22.94 -4.77
N GLN A 22 14.83 -23.11 -5.98
CA GLN A 22 16.24 -22.81 -6.26
C GLN A 22 16.53 -21.32 -6.11
N ASP A 23 15.70 -20.44 -6.68
CA ASP A 23 15.84 -18.99 -6.53
C ASP A 23 15.83 -18.55 -5.06
N PHE A 24 14.93 -19.12 -4.26
CA PHE A 24 14.89 -18.86 -2.82
C PHE A 24 16.14 -19.35 -2.09
N VAL A 25 16.65 -20.53 -2.41
CA VAL A 25 17.88 -21.08 -1.81
C VAL A 25 19.08 -20.21 -2.16
N ASP A 26 19.21 -19.79 -3.42
CA ASP A 26 20.30 -18.93 -3.87
C ASP A 26 20.26 -17.56 -3.19
N TYR A 27 19.08 -16.97 -3.05
CA TYR A 27 18.87 -15.76 -2.25
C TYR A 27 19.31 -15.97 -0.78
N CYS A 28 18.91 -17.07 -0.14
CA CYS A 28 19.27 -17.35 1.25
C CYS A 28 20.78 -17.55 1.41
N ARG A 29 21.45 -18.22 0.45
CA ARG A 29 22.90 -18.37 0.45
C ARG A 29 23.63 -17.04 0.36
N TYR A 30 23.10 -16.12 -0.44
CA TYR A 30 23.63 -14.76 -0.56
C TYR A 30 23.42 -13.95 0.73
N GLU A 31 22.20 -13.91 1.26
CA GLU A 31 21.84 -13.14 2.46
C GLU A 31 22.59 -13.63 3.71
N TYR A 32 22.77 -14.94 3.84
CA TYR A 32 23.41 -15.58 5.00
C TYR A 32 24.82 -16.07 4.72
N ALA A 33 25.53 -15.49 3.74
CA ALA A 33 26.86 -15.92 3.31
C ALA A 33 27.88 -16.00 4.47
N ASP A 34 27.76 -15.11 5.46
CA ASP A 34 28.67 -15.04 6.60
C ASP A 34 28.24 -15.94 7.79
N ASN A 35 27.09 -16.64 7.69
CA ASN A 35 26.56 -17.47 8.78
C ASN A 35 26.60 -18.97 8.42
N ILE A 36 27.70 -19.62 8.77
CA ILE A 36 27.95 -21.05 8.51
C ILE A 36 26.85 -21.97 9.07
N ALA A 37 26.28 -21.65 10.24
CA ALA A 37 25.23 -22.46 10.85
C ALA A 37 23.92 -22.39 10.05
N THR A 38 23.58 -21.19 9.57
CA THR A 38 22.43 -20.98 8.69
C THR A 38 22.65 -21.63 7.33
N LEU A 39 23.84 -21.53 6.72
CA LEU A 39 24.16 -22.19 5.45
C LEU A 39 23.96 -23.72 5.51
N ARG A 40 24.42 -24.38 6.58
CA ARG A 40 24.15 -25.83 6.77
C ARG A 40 22.66 -26.17 6.86
N THR A 41 21.86 -25.23 7.35
CA THR A 41 20.41 -25.40 7.45
C THR A 41 19.74 -25.16 6.10
N ILE A 42 20.26 -24.22 5.30
CA ILE A 42 19.84 -23.99 3.92
C ILE A 42 20.14 -25.21 3.05
N ASP A 43 21.33 -25.81 3.16
CA ASP A 43 21.68 -27.02 2.39
C ASP A 43 20.75 -28.20 2.74
N ARG A 44 20.38 -28.32 4.02
CA ARG A 44 19.41 -29.32 4.47
C ARG A 44 18.01 -29.02 3.92
N PHE A 45 17.60 -27.75 3.92
CA PHE A 45 16.33 -27.35 3.31
C PHE A 45 16.29 -27.66 1.82
N GLU A 46 17.34 -27.34 1.05
CA GLU A 46 17.42 -27.62 -0.38
C GLU A 46 17.25 -29.12 -0.68
N HIS A 47 17.84 -30.00 0.14
CA HIS A 47 17.78 -31.45 -0.04
C HIS A 47 16.47 -32.10 0.48
N ASP A 48 16.05 -31.71 1.69
CA ASP A 48 15.00 -32.42 2.44
C ASP A 48 13.61 -31.75 2.36
N TYR A 49 13.50 -30.57 1.75
CA TYR A 49 12.21 -29.86 1.64
C TYR A 49 11.21 -30.65 0.77
N CYS A 50 10.01 -30.85 1.33
CA CYS A 50 8.86 -31.37 0.59
C CYS A 50 7.58 -30.66 1.03
N GLN A 51 6.60 -30.56 0.13
CA GLN A 51 5.33 -29.87 0.37
C GLN A 51 4.56 -30.40 1.58
N ASP A 52 4.68 -31.70 1.88
CA ASP A 52 3.96 -32.36 2.98
C ASP A 52 4.60 -32.10 4.35
N ARG A 53 5.79 -31.48 4.41
CA ARG A 53 6.51 -31.15 5.66
C ARG A 53 6.80 -29.66 5.82
N VAL A 54 6.04 -28.79 5.16
CA VAL A 54 6.27 -27.34 5.26
C VAL A 54 6.04 -26.79 6.67
N ILE A 55 5.04 -27.27 7.42
CA ILE A 55 4.84 -26.89 8.84
C ILE A 55 6.04 -27.28 9.70
N TYR A 56 6.66 -28.45 9.44
CA TYR A 56 7.88 -28.86 10.14
C TYR A 56 8.99 -27.82 9.90
N TRP A 57 9.19 -27.38 8.66
CA TRP A 57 10.17 -26.33 8.36
C TRP A 57 9.81 -24.98 8.96
N TYR A 58 8.52 -24.63 9.01
CA TYR A 58 8.02 -23.41 9.65
C TYR A 58 8.27 -23.36 11.16
N SER A 59 8.11 -24.49 11.84
CA SER A 59 8.26 -24.60 13.30
C SER A 59 9.71 -24.83 13.76
N GLN A 60 10.65 -25.11 12.84
CA GLN A 60 12.06 -25.18 13.20
C GLN A 60 12.56 -23.81 13.67
N PRO A 61 13.39 -23.74 14.74
CA PRO A 61 14.06 -22.51 15.15
C PRO A 61 15.23 -22.20 14.19
N CYS A 62 14.91 -21.94 12.93
CA CYS A 62 15.86 -21.64 11.87
C CYS A 62 15.49 -20.32 11.16
N PHE A 63 16.33 -19.92 10.20
CA PHE A 63 16.18 -18.67 9.45
C PHE A 63 14.79 -18.53 8.79
N PHE A 64 14.13 -19.65 8.48
CA PHE A 64 12.89 -19.68 7.72
C PHE A 64 11.72 -18.98 8.44
N PHE A 65 11.48 -19.32 9.72
CA PHE A 65 10.44 -18.69 10.53
C PHE A 65 10.67 -17.18 10.67
N GLU A 66 11.92 -16.80 10.96
CA GLU A 66 12.29 -15.40 11.16
C GLU A 66 12.13 -14.60 9.87
N LEU A 67 12.68 -15.11 8.76
CA LEU A 67 12.62 -14.47 7.45
C LEU A 67 11.17 -14.28 7.01
N LEU A 68 10.35 -15.34 7.07
CA LEU A 68 8.95 -15.28 6.64
C LEU A 68 8.14 -14.27 7.45
N ASN A 69 8.19 -14.37 8.78
CA ASN A 69 7.40 -13.50 9.64
C ASN A 69 7.94 -12.07 9.66
N ARG A 70 9.25 -11.85 9.44
CA ARG A 70 9.82 -10.51 9.23
C ARG A 70 9.27 -9.91 7.95
N SER A 71 9.34 -10.63 6.82
CA SER A 71 8.89 -10.15 5.51
C SER A 71 7.39 -9.88 5.46
N LEU A 72 6.56 -10.69 6.13
CA LEU A 72 5.12 -10.43 6.25
C LEU A 72 4.86 -9.13 7.05
N ARG A 73 5.59 -8.91 8.15
CA ARG A 73 5.44 -7.71 9.00
C ARG A 73 5.93 -6.44 8.31
N SER A 74 7.07 -6.49 7.63
CA SER A 74 7.63 -5.36 6.90
C SER A 74 7.00 -5.15 5.53
N GLN A 75 6.13 -6.08 5.08
CA GLN A 75 5.62 -6.14 3.72
C GLN A 75 6.76 -6.10 2.69
N ASP A 76 7.80 -6.90 2.93
CA ASP A 76 8.88 -7.10 1.98
C ASP A 76 8.40 -8.00 0.84
N ILE A 77 7.77 -7.37 -0.15
CA ILE A 77 7.09 -8.09 -1.22
C ILE A 77 8.10 -8.89 -2.06
N GLU A 78 9.37 -8.47 -2.15
CA GLU A 78 10.37 -9.18 -2.95
C GLU A 78 10.64 -10.55 -2.32
N ILE A 79 10.92 -10.56 -1.02
CA ILE A 79 11.12 -11.81 -0.28
C ILE A 79 9.83 -12.64 -0.27
N LEU A 80 8.66 -12.01 -0.11
CA LEU A 80 7.38 -12.73 -0.11
C LEU A 80 7.11 -13.42 -1.46
N VAL A 81 7.44 -12.77 -2.58
CA VAL A 81 7.33 -13.37 -3.92
C VAL A 81 8.26 -14.58 -4.05
N ARG A 82 9.51 -14.49 -3.58
CA ARG A 82 10.46 -15.63 -3.55
C ARG A 82 9.97 -16.77 -2.65
N MET A 83 9.26 -16.43 -1.57
CA MET A 83 8.71 -17.39 -0.61
C MET A 83 7.30 -17.90 -0.99
N THR A 84 6.75 -17.51 -2.14
CA THR A 84 5.36 -17.82 -2.51
C THR A 84 5.06 -19.31 -2.53
N PHE A 85 5.98 -20.14 -3.06
CA PHE A 85 5.81 -21.59 -3.07
C PHE A 85 5.63 -22.16 -1.67
N ILE A 86 6.39 -21.64 -0.70
CA ILE A 86 6.32 -22.07 0.69
C ILE A 86 5.04 -21.55 1.34
N LEU A 87 4.66 -20.30 1.08
CA LEU A 87 3.39 -19.71 1.53
C LEU A 87 2.20 -20.54 1.07
N ARG A 88 2.17 -20.95 -0.20
CA ARG A 88 1.12 -21.77 -0.79
C ARG A 88 1.08 -23.16 -0.15
N HIS A 89 2.23 -23.81 0.04
CA HIS A 89 2.30 -25.12 0.68
C HIS A 89 1.83 -25.04 2.13
N LEU A 90 2.29 -24.03 2.87
CA LEU A 90 1.91 -23.82 4.26
C LEU A 90 0.40 -23.56 4.38
N HIS A 91 -0.15 -22.71 3.51
CA HIS A 91 -1.59 -22.46 3.45
C HIS A 91 -2.38 -23.74 3.18
N LYS A 92 -2.02 -24.51 2.14
CA LYS A 92 -2.69 -25.78 1.78
C LYS A 92 -2.60 -26.80 2.90
N GLN A 93 -1.46 -26.90 3.58
CA GLN A 93 -1.30 -27.84 4.69
C GLN A 93 -2.17 -27.44 5.89
N ILE A 94 -2.23 -26.14 6.23
CA ILE A 94 -3.11 -25.63 7.28
C ILE A 94 -4.58 -25.89 6.91
N GLU A 95 -4.99 -25.63 5.66
CA GLU A 95 -6.35 -25.89 5.18
C GLU A 95 -6.73 -27.38 5.24
N HIS A 96 -5.81 -28.26 4.84
CA HIS A 96 -6.01 -29.71 4.94
C HIS A 96 -6.19 -30.16 6.39
N LEU A 97 -5.32 -29.74 7.30
CA LEU A 97 -5.42 -30.06 8.73
C LEU A 97 -6.67 -29.44 9.37
N HIS A 98 -7.04 -28.24 8.93
CA HIS A 98 -8.26 -27.57 9.36
C HIS A 98 -9.50 -28.41 9.01
N SER A 99 -9.59 -28.92 7.77
CA SER A 99 -10.72 -29.77 7.34
C SER A 99 -10.87 -31.05 8.19
N ILE A 100 -9.75 -31.66 8.57
CA ILE A 100 -9.72 -32.83 9.47
C ILE A 100 -10.21 -32.44 10.87
N THR A 101 -9.72 -31.31 11.39
CA THR A 101 -10.09 -30.82 12.72
C THR A 101 -11.57 -30.44 12.79
N MET A 102 -12.11 -29.78 11.76
CA MET A 102 -13.53 -29.43 11.67
C MET A 102 -14.44 -30.67 11.63
N SER A 103 -14.01 -31.75 10.96
CA SER A 103 -14.78 -32.99 10.93
C SER A 103 -14.91 -33.68 12.30
N SER A 104 -14.04 -33.33 13.25
CA SER A 104 -13.95 -33.96 14.58
C SER A 104 -14.34 -33.03 15.74
N ARG A 105 -14.27 -31.70 15.59
CA ARG A 105 -14.66 -30.72 16.61
C ARG A 105 -16.16 -30.35 16.53
N SER A 106 -16.73 -30.03 17.68
CA SER A 106 -18.05 -29.39 17.80
C SER A 106 -18.03 -28.00 17.14
N SER A 107 -19.14 -27.56 16.54
CA SER A 107 -19.33 -26.19 16.03
C SER A 107 -19.31 -25.09 17.11
N ALA A 108 -18.91 -25.42 18.34
CA ALA A 108 -18.83 -24.49 19.45
C ALA A 108 -17.67 -23.50 19.27
N CYS A 109 -17.84 -22.30 19.81
CA CYS A 109 -16.76 -21.33 19.91
C CYS A 109 -15.69 -21.81 20.91
N PHE A 110 -14.43 -21.49 20.65
CA PHE A 110 -13.32 -21.75 21.55
C PHE A 110 -12.35 -20.56 21.60
N HIS A 111 -11.53 -20.51 22.65
CA HIS A 111 -10.60 -19.42 22.89
C HIS A 111 -9.17 -19.84 22.54
N VAL A 112 -8.43 -18.92 21.93
CA VAL A 112 -6.99 -19.01 21.75
C VAL A 112 -6.32 -17.72 22.18
N TYR A 113 -5.10 -17.83 22.69
CA TYR A 113 -4.39 -16.74 23.33
C TYR A 113 -3.06 -16.45 22.63
N ARG A 114 -2.68 -15.18 22.61
CA ARG A 114 -1.37 -14.72 22.11
C ARG A 114 -0.84 -13.59 22.97
N GLY A 115 0.32 -13.78 23.57
CA GLY A 115 1.08 -12.73 24.24
C GLY A 115 2.10 -12.10 23.31
N GLN A 116 2.23 -10.77 23.35
CA GLN A 116 3.33 -10.06 22.68
C GLN A 116 3.61 -8.71 23.34
N GLY A 117 4.85 -8.23 23.20
CA GLY A 117 5.16 -6.81 23.40
C GLY A 117 4.83 -6.01 22.16
N MET A 118 4.26 -4.82 22.33
CA MET A 118 4.00 -3.87 21.26
C MET A 118 4.65 -2.53 21.56
N ASN A 119 5.14 -1.81 20.55
CA ASN A 119 5.61 -0.44 20.79
C ASN A 119 4.45 0.43 21.30
N ARG A 120 4.70 1.27 22.31
CA ARG A 120 3.66 2.08 22.94
C ARG A 120 2.93 3.00 21.97
N LYS A 121 3.65 3.66 21.06
CA LYS A 121 3.03 4.52 20.03
C LYS A 121 2.16 3.72 19.07
N GLU A 122 2.59 2.50 18.74
CA GLU A 122 1.81 1.60 17.89
C GLU A 122 0.55 1.12 18.62
N PHE A 123 0.65 0.73 19.89
CA PHE A 123 -0.50 0.34 20.70
C PHE A 123 -1.52 1.49 20.83
N ASP A 124 -1.05 2.70 21.14
CA ASP A 124 -1.92 3.86 21.34
C ASP A 124 -2.64 4.27 20.05
N SER A 125 -1.96 4.18 18.91
CA SER A 125 -2.53 4.54 17.60
C SER A 125 -3.43 3.45 17.00
N LYS A 126 -3.05 2.17 17.12
CA LYS A 126 -3.72 1.04 16.45
C LYS A 126 -4.72 0.29 17.33
N ILE A 127 -4.60 0.34 18.66
CA ILE A 127 -5.40 -0.49 19.57
C ILE A 127 -6.16 0.35 20.61
N ARG A 128 -5.48 1.11 21.48
CA ARG A 128 -6.02 1.61 22.79
C ARG A 128 -7.48 2.10 22.78
N ASN A 129 -7.90 2.83 21.74
CA ASN A 129 -9.26 3.39 21.63
C ASN A 129 -9.98 2.95 20.34
N LYS A 130 -9.75 1.71 19.88
CA LYS A 130 -10.28 1.17 18.63
C LYS A 130 -11.28 0.03 18.83
N VAL A 131 -12.02 0.03 19.96
CA VAL A 131 -13.14 -0.90 20.19
C VAL A 131 -14.14 -0.80 19.03
N GLY A 132 -14.57 -1.95 18.51
CA GLY A 132 -15.39 -2.05 17.30
C GLY A 132 -14.60 -1.91 16.00
N GLY A 133 -13.30 -1.64 16.04
CA GLY A 133 -12.42 -1.60 14.87
C GLY A 133 -11.93 -2.99 14.42
N LEU A 134 -11.23 -3.00 13.29
CA LEU A 134 -10.60 -4.19 12.71
C LEU A 134 -9.09 -4.21 13.01
N LEU A 135 -8.58 -5.38 13.36
CA LEU A 135 -7.16 -5.67 13.60
C LEU A 135 -6.73 -6.86 12.74
N SER A 136 -5.68 -6.70 11.95
CA SER A 136 -5.07 -7.81 11.20
C SER A 136 -3.67 -8.10 11.70
N PHE A 137 -3.33 -9.37 11.84
CA PHE A 137 -1.95 -9.77 12.08
C PHE A 137 -1.26 -10.03 10.72
N ASN A 138 -0.23 -9.25 10.41
CA ASN A 138 0.57 -9.42 9.21
C ASN A 138 1.64 -10.50 9.42
N SER A 139 1.20 -11.70 9.80
CA SER A 139 2.01 -12.90 10.00
C SER A 139 1.12 -14.13 9.91
N PHE A 140 1.72 -15.33 9.90
CA PHE A 140 0.97 -16.49 10.40
C PHE A 140 0.80 -16.31 11.91
N LEU A 141 -0.43 -16.50 12.38
CA LEU A 141 -0.74 -16.19 13.78
C LEU A 141 -0.53 -17.44 14.62
N SER A 142 0.58 -17.46 15.34
CA SER A 142 0.85 -18.45 16.38
C SER A 142 0.05 -18.12 17.64
N THR A 143 -0.70 -19.09 18.15
CA THR A 143 -1.56 -18.98 19.34
C THR A 143 -1.57 -20.28 20.15
N SER A 144 -2.10 -20.26 21.37
CA SER A 144 -2.30 -21.45 22.21
C SER A 144 -3.69 -21.47 22.84
N GLU A 145 -4.27 -22.64 23.09
CA GLU A 145 -5.50 -22.77 23.91
C GLU A 145 -5.23 -22.51 25.40
N ASN A 146 -3.97 -22.46 25.82
CA ASN A 146 -3.57 -22.19 27.20
C ASN A 146 -3.07 -20.75 27.37
N ALA A 147 -3.84 -19.93 28.09
CA ALA A 147 -3.49 -18.53 28.38
C ALA A 147 -2.12 -18.40 29.07
N THR A 148 -1.77 -19.34 29.96
CA THR A 148 -0.50 -19.32 30.71
C THR A 148 0.70 -19.47 29.77
N VAL A 149 0.57 -20.26 28.70
CA VAL A 149 1.62 -20.40 27.69
C VAL A 149 1.79 -19.09 26.93
N ALA A 150 0.68 -18.45 26.53
CA ALA A 150 0.71 -17.17 25.84
C ALA A 150 1.32 -16.04 26.70
N GLU A 151 1.08 -16.03 28.01
CA GLU A 151 1.63 -15.04 28.93
C GLU A 151 3.16 -15.01 28.99
N ILE A 152 3.84 -16.14 28.69
CA ILE A 152 5.32 -16.22 28.64
C ILE A 152 5.88 -15.27 27.57
N PHE A 153 5.14 -15.06 26.48
CA PHE A 153 5.56 -14.23 25.35
C PHE A 153 5.22 -12.74 25.50
N VAL A 154 4.57 -12.36 26.61
CA VAL A 154 4.33 -10.96 26.93
C VAL A 154 5.65 -10.33 27.39
N LEU A 155 6.28 -9.56 26.49
CA LEU A 155 7.52 -8.85 26.77
C LEU A 155 7.27 -7.75 27.82
N ARG A 156 8.03 -7.78 28.93
CA ARG A 156 7.93 -6.81 30.04
C ARG A 156 9.19 -5.95 30.23
N ASN A 157 10.25 -6.23 29.47
CA ASN A 157 11.60 -5.71 29.76
C ASN A 157 11.99 -4.45 28.96
N ASP A 158 11.09 -3.93 28.11
CA ASP A 158 11.33 -2.73 27.32
C ASP A 158 10.39 -1.60 27.80
N PRO A 159 10.90 -0.47 28.32
CA PRO A 159 10.09 0.64 28.82
C PRO A 159 9.22 1.30 27.74
N ASP A 160 9.62 1.20 26.46
CA ASP A 160 8.86 1.71 25.33
C ASP A 160 7.84 0.69 24.79
N SER A 161 7.79 -0.50 25.40
CA SER A 161 6.82 -1.55 25.06
C SER A 161 5.59 -1.53 25.96
N VAL A 162 4.48 -2.04 25.41
CA VAL A 162 3.22 -2.33 26.08
C VAL A 162 3.02 -3.83 26.04
N ALA A 163 2.83 -4.42 27.22
CA ALA A 163 2.51 -5.82 27.40
C ALA A 163 1.06 -6.08 26.98
N VAL A 164 0.84 -6.89 25.93
CA VAL A 164 -0.50 -7.18 25.41
C VAL A 164 -0.75 -8.69 25.40
N LEU A 165 -1.88 -9.09 25.96
CA LEU A 165 -2.43 -10.44 25.84
C LEU A 165 -3.71 -10.36 25.01
N PHE A 166 -3.68 -10.99 23.84
CA PHE A 166 -4.86 -11.16 23.00
C PHE A 166 -5.61 -12.42 23.43
N ASP A 167 -6.90 -12.26 23.73
CA ASP A 167 -7.85 -13.35 23.92
C ASP A 167 -8.76 -13.37 22.69
N ILE A 168 -8.69 -14.46 21.93
CA ILE A 168 -9.28 -14.55 20.60
C ILE A 168 -10.35 -15.62 20.60
N ILE A 169 -11.59 -15.20 20.38
CA ILE A 169 -12.75 -16.07 20.23
C ILE A 169 -12.85 -16.51 18.78
N ILE A 170 -12.80 -17.81 18.57
CA ILE A 170 -12.92 -18.46 17.27
C ILE A 170 -14.25 -19.20 17.19
N ASP A 171 -15.02 -18.91 16.15
CA ASP A 171 -16.21 -19.67 15.81
C ASP A 171 -15.80 -20.96 15.06
N GLY A 172 -16.02 -22.10 15.72
CA GLY A 172 -15.72 -23.43 15.19
C GLY A 172 -16.57 -23.86 14.00
N SER A 173 -17.48 -23.03 13.49
CA SER A 173 -18.25 -23.26 12.27
C SER A 173 -17.70 -22.55 11.02
N MET A 174 -16.70 -21.66 11.18
CA MET A 174 -16.12 -20.90 10.07
C MET A 174 -15.23 -21.77 9.17
N SER A 175 -15.50 -21.79 7.87
CA SER A 175 -14.80 -22.64 6.90
C SER A 175 -13.62 -21.98 6.16
N ARG A 176 -13.59 -20.65 6.06
CA ARG A 176 -12.67 -19.92 5.15
C ARG A 176 -11.47 -19.24 5.81
N CYS A 177 -11.34 -19.31 7.13
CA CYS A 177 -10.12 -18.88 7.84
C CYS A 177 -9.42 -20.09 8.44
N PRO A 178 -8.64 -20.84 7.64
CA PRO A 178 -8.09 -22.11 8.09
C PRO A 178 -7.05 -21.89 9.18
N TYR A 179 -7.18 -22.68 10.23
CA TYR A 179 -6.24 -22.81 11.32
C TYR A 179 -5.99 -24.30 11.61
N ALA A 180 -4.80 -24.61 12.11
CA ALA A 180 -4.41 -25.99 12.40
C ALA A 180 -3.65 -26.09 13.71
N ALA A 181 -3.93 -27.14 14.48
CA ALA A 181 -3.09 -27.51 15.61
C ALA A 181 -1.81 -28.20 15.09
N LEU A 182 -0.64 -27.77 15.55
CA LEU A 182 0.65 -28.21 15.00
C LEU A 182 1.20 -29.51 15.61
N THR A 183 0.66 -29.98 16.73
CA THR A 183 1.10 -31.14 17.56
C THR A 183 1.82 -32.30 16.86
N ARG A 184 1.39 -32.77 15.68
CA ARG A 184 2.00 -33.92 14.97
C ARG A 184 2.84 -33.54 13.76
N ASN A 185 2.79 -32.29 13.33
CA ASN A 185 3.41 -31.78 12.11
C ASN A 185 4.55 -30.82 12.40
N SER A 186 4.73 -30.43 13.67
CA SER A 186 5.78 -29.56 14.15
C SER A 186 7.15 -30.23 14.25
N ALA A 187 8.18 -29.40 14.17
CA ALA A 187 9.54 -29.67 14.59
C ALA A 187 9.70 -29.81 16.12
N ILE A 188 8.82 -29.15 16.88
CA ILE A 188 8.84 -29.11 18.34
C ILE A 188 7.93 -30.22 18.85
N ALA A 189 8.49 -31.11 19.68
CA ALA A 189 7.70 -32.18 20.29
C ALA A 189 6.66 -31.60 21.25
N ASP A 190 5.45 -32.16 21.23
CA ASP A 190 4.32 -31.76 22.09
C ASP A 190 3.90 -30.29 21.92
N GLU A 191 4.03 -29.73 20.71
CA GLU A 191 3.66 -28.35 20.42
C GLU A 191 2.13 -28.13 20.48
N GLU A 192 1.67 -27.43 21.52
CA GLU A 192 0.27 -26.99 21.70
C GLU A 192 -0.02 -25.65 20.98
N GLU A 193 0.50 -25.52 19.76
CA GLU A 193 0.28 -24.33 18.92
C GLU A 193 -0.94 -24.52 18.01
N ILE A 194 -1.78 -23.49 17.94
CA ILE A 194 -2.76 -23.29 16.88
C ILE A 194 -2.24 -22.19 15.97
N LEU A 195 -1.94 -22.58 14.74
CA LEU A 195 -1.42 -21.70 13.70
C LEU A 195 -2.56 -21.29 12.76
N PHE A 196 -2.80 -19.98 12.65
CA PHE A 196 -3.70 -19.45 11.63
C PHE A 196 -2.96 -19.13 10.36
N SER A 197 -3.65 -19.33 9.24
CA SER A 197 -3.25 -18.80 7.95
C SER A 197 -2.99 -17.29 8.01
N MET A 198 -2.02 -16.83 7.21
CA MET A 198 -1.61 -15.43 7.13
C MET A 198 -2.79 -14.46 6.93
N HIS A 199 -2.66 -13.24 7.45
CA HIS A 199 -3.60 -12.12 7.25
C HIS A 199 -5.02 -12.38 7.77
N SER A 200 -5.12 -13.09 8.89
CA SER A 200 -6.38 -13.22 9.64
C SER A 200 -6.80 -11.85 10.20
N VAL A 201 -8.08 -11.52 10.07
CA VAL A 201 -8.67 -10.25 10.50
C VAL A 201 -9.61 -10.50 11.68
N PHE A 202 -9.53 -9.64 12.68
CA PHE A 202 -10.24 -9.75 13.94
C PHE A 202 -10.94 -8.44 14.27
N ARG A 203 -12.10 -8.52 14.89
CA ARG A 203 -12.80 -7.36 15.44
C ARG A 203 -12.44 -7.20 16.91
N ILE A 204 -12.08 -5.98 17.30
CA ILE A 204 -11.77 -5.64 18.69
C ILE A 204 -13.08 -5.50 19.46
N GLN A 205 -13.31 -6.37 20.43
CA GLN A 205 -14.53 -6.39 21.25
C GLN A 205 -14.40 -5.54 22.51
N SER A 206 -13.31 -5.71 23.24
CA SER A 206 -12.99 -4.87 24.40
C SER A 206 -11.49 -4.82 24.63
N ILE A 207 -11.08 -3.76 25.33
CA ILE A 207 -9.68 -3.50 25.68
C ILE A 207 -9.68 -3.13 27.16
N GLU A 208 -8.95 -3.86 27.98
CA GLU A 208 -8.89 -3.68 29.42
C GLU A 208 -7.44 -3.71 29.90
N GLU A 209 -7.04 -2.72 30.69
CA GLU A 209 -5.75 -2.75 31.38
C GLU A 209 -5.93 -3.40 32.75
N ASN A 210 -5.19 -4.46 33.02
CA ASN A 210 -5.19 -5.04 34.35
C ASN A 210 -4.18 -4.30 35.23
N MET A 211 -4.72 -3.54 36.19
CA MET A 211 -3.95 -2.71 37.12
C MET A 211 -2.96 -3.50 37.99
N ASN A 212 -3.14 -4.81 38.13
CA ASN A 212 -2.31 -5.65 39.00
C ASN A 212 -1.02 -6.16 38.34
N ASP A 213 -1.04 -6.42 37.03
CA ASP A 213 0.10 -6.98 36.28
C ASP A 213 0.59 -6.05 35.15
N GLY A 214 -0.12 -4.95 34.88
CA GLY A 214 0.20 -3.99 33.81
C GLY A 214 -0.02 -4.55 32.40
N ILE A 215 -0.74 -5.67 32.27
CA ILE A 215 -1.02 -6.31 30.98
C ILE A 215 -2.32 -5.75 30.43
N TRP A 216 -2.27 -5.32 29.17
CA TRP A 216 -3.45 -4.97 28.39
C TRP A 216 -4.07 -6.25 27.81
N ARG A 217 -5.28 -6.57 28.22
CA ARG A 217 -6.09 -7.66 27.65
C ARG A 217 -6.95 -7.10 26.52
N VAL A 218 -6.79 -7.69 25.34
CA VAL A 218 -7.52 -7.28 24.13
C VAL A 218 -8.35 -8.46 23.67
N ASN A 219 -9.67 -8.35 23.82
CA ASN A 219 -10.61 -9.36 23.38
C ASN A 219 -10.92 -9.20 21.90
N LEU A 220 -10.72 -10.26 21.14
CA LEU A 220 -10.86 -10.31 19.70
C LEU A 220 -11.87 -11.37 19.30
N THR A 221 -12.64 -11.12 18.26
CA THR A 221 -13.45 -12.13 17.58
C THR A 221 -13.02 -12.22 16.13
N MET A 222 -12.86 -13.42 15.58
CA MET A 222 -12.60 -13.60 14.16
C MET A 222 -13.69 -12.93 13.32
N THR A 223 -13.32 -12.15 12.30
CA THR A 223 -14.32 -11.51 11.43
C THR A 223 -14.89 -12.48 10.41
N HIS A 224 -16.21 -12.42 10.21
CA HIS A 224 -16.88 -13.15 9.13
C HIS A 224 -16.65 -12.46 7.78
N GLU A 225 -16.81 -13.21 6.68
CA GLU A 225 -16.59 -12.69 5.34
C GLU A 225 -17.51 -11.52 4.99
N ASN A 226 -18.79 -11.63 5.36
CA ASN A 226 -19.82 -10.61 5.14
C ASN A 226 -19.63 -9.34 6.01
N ASP A 227 -18.46 -9.15 6.62
CA ASP A 227 -18.16 -7.95 7.39
C ASP A 227 -18.18 -6.73 6.45
N GLN A 228 -19.21 -5.91 6.59
CA GLN A 228 -19.47 -4.77 5.69
C GLN A 228 -18.31 -3.76 5.69
N GLN A 229 -17.63 -3.57 6.83
CA GLN A 229 -16.48 -2.67 6.90
C GLN A 229 -15.29 -3.24 6.13
N LEU A 230 -15.01 -4.53 6.30
CA LEU A 230 -13.93 -5.20 5.56
C LEU A 230 -14.21 -5.18 4.05
N HIS A 231 -15.43 -5.52 3.63
CA HIS A 231 -15.85 -5.49 2.23
C HIS A 231 -15.70 -4.11 1.60
N THR A 232 -16.27 -3.08 2.24
CA THR A 232 -16.20 -1.70 1.74
C THR A 232 -14.75 -1.25 1.53
N LEU A 233 -13.86 -1.63 2.45
CA LEU A 233 -12.43 -1.32 2.36
C LEU A 233 -11.75 -2.10 1.22
N THR A 234 -12.02 -3.39 1.07
CA THR A 234 -11.30 -4.21 0.08
C THR A 234 -11.84 -4.13 -1.34
N ASP A 235 -13.14 -3.90 -1.53
CA ASP A 235 -13.80 -4.06 -2.83
C ASP A 235 -13.38 -2.99 -3.85
N TYR A 236 -13.16 -1.77 -3.38
CA TYR A 236 -12.62 -0.70 -4.22
C TYR A 236 -11.26 -1.08 -4.79
N ILE A 237 -10.34 -1.58 -3.95
CA ILE A 237 -9.00 -1.99 -4.40
C ILE A 237 -9.11 -3.24 -5.27
N ARG A 238 -9.94 -4.23 -4.90
CA ARG A 238 -10.14 -5.46 -5.71
C ARG A 238 -10.46 -5.13 -7.16
N LYS A 239 -11.40 -4.20 -7.38
CA LYS A 239 -11.78 -3.76 -8.73
C LYS A 239 -10.61 -3.13 -9.50
N ARG A 240 -9.73 -2.38 -8.81
CA ARG A 240 -8.55 -1.75 -9.44
C ARG A 240 -7.42 -2.75 -9.72
N ILE A 241 -7.32 -3.81 -8.94
CA ILE A 241 -6.26 -4.83 -9.10
C ILE A 241 -6.70 -6.04 -9.91
N GLU A 242 -7.86 -5.99 -10.59
CA GLU A 242 -8.32 -7.09 -11.43
C GLU A 242 -7.31 -7.40 -12.54
N GLY A 243 -7.16 -8.68 -12.85
CA GLY A 243 -6.21 -9.16 -13.85
C GLY A 243 -6.45 -10.62 -14.18
N PRO A 244 -6.06 -11.08 -15.39
CA PRO A 244 -6.32 -12.44 -15.83
C PRO A 244 -5.46 -13.49 -15.12
N THR A 245 -4.34 -13.08 -14.51
CA THR A 245 -3.42 -13.95 -13.77
C THR A 245 -3.07 -13.32 -12.42
N GLY A 246 -2.59 -14.15 -11.47
CA GLY A 246 -2.06 -13.64 -10.21
C GLY A 246 -0.93 -12.62 -10.41
N TRP A 247 -0.08 -12.80 -11.44
CA TRP A 247 1.01 -11.86 -11.75
C TRP A 247 0.48 -10.49 -12.18
N ASN A 248 -0.57 -10.44 -13.00
CA ASN A 248 -1.18 -9.15 -13.38
C ASN A 248 -1.85 -8.46 -12.19
N ARG A 249 -2.49 -9.24 -11.31
CA ARG A 249 -3.05 -8.69 -10.07
C ARG A 249 -1.95 -8.16 -9.15
N LEU A 250 -0.79 -8.82 -9.09
CA LEU A 250 0.38 -8.36 -8.33
C LEU A 250 0.95 -7.07 -8.91
N GLU A 251 1.12 -6.99 -10.24
CA GLU A 251 1.55 -5.78 -10.94
C GLU A 251 0.65 -4.60 -10.57
N ASN A 252 -0.67 -4.76 -10.71
CA ASN A 252 -1.64 -3.72 -10.39
C ASN A 252 -1.62 -3.34 -8.90
N LEU A 253 -1.55 -4.32 -7.99
CA LEU A 253 -1.45 -4.06 -6.55
C LEU A 253 -0.19 -3.25 -6.22
N LEU A 254 0.94 -3.60 -6.80
CA LEU A 254 2.20 -2.91 -6.58
C LEU A 254 2.18 -1.49 -7.17
N MET A 255 1.50 -1.27 -8.30
CA MET A 255 1.24 0.07 -8.85
C MET A 255 0.41 0.91 -7.88
N GLU A 256 -0.68 0.35 -7.33
CA GLU A 256 -1.51 1.02 -6.32
C GLU A 256 -0.75 1.34 -5.03
N MET A 257 0.22 0.51 -4.65
CA MET A 257 1.09 0.73 -3.50
C MET A 257 2.28 1.67 -3.79
N GLY A 258 2.42 2.16 -5.02
CA GLY A 258 3.53 3.02 -5.43
C GLY A 258 4.90 2.33 -5.41
N LYS A 259 4.95 1.00 -5.55
CA LYS A 259 6.18 0.20 -5.50
C LYS A 259 6.85 0.11 -6.88
N TRP A 260 7.09 1.25 -7.51
CA TRP A 260 7.50 1.39 -8.93
C TRP A 260 8.72 0.55 -9.32
N LYS A 261 9.76 0.54 -8.47
CA LYS A 261 11.00 -0.21 -8.74
C LYS A 261 10.78 -1.72 -8.82
N MET A 262 9.78 -2.24 -8.11
CA MET A 262 9.42 -3.65 -8.13
C MET A 262 8.53 -4.01 -9.31
N VAL A 263 7.62 -3.09 -9.70
CA VAL A 263 6.73 -3.31 -10.85
C VAL A 263 7.49 -3.33 -12.17
N LYS A 264 8.50 -2.45 -12.31
CA LYS A 264 9.26 -2.28 -13.55
C LYS A 264 9.71 -3.61 -14.20
N PRO A 265 10.45 -4.50 -13.52
CA PRO A 265 10.90 -5.76 -14.12
C PRO A 265 9.73 -6.70 -14.50
N LEU A 266 8.61 -6.67 -13.75
CA LEU A 266 7.43 -7.49 -14.09
C LEU A 266 6.81 -7.04 -15.41
N ILE A 267 6.65 -5.72 -15.59
CA ILE A 267 6.14 -5.15 -16.84
C ILE A 267 7.12 -5.35 -18.00
N GLU A 268 8.44 -5.34 -17.76
CA GLU A 268 9.45 -5.66 -18.77
C GLU A 268 9.33 -7.11 -19.26
N VAL A 269 9.05 -8.08 -18.37
CA VAL A 269 8.77 -9.47 -18.75
C VAL A 269 7.47 -9.57 -19.56
N SER A 270 6.41 -8.90 -19.11
CA SER A 270 5.12 -8.84 -19.81
C SER A 270 5.26 -8.22 -21.21
N LEU A 271 6.06 -7.15 -21.35
CA LEU A 271 6.42 -6.56 -22.64
C LEU A 271 7.19 -7.55 -23.50
N ALA A 272 8.20 -8.22 -22.97
CA ALA A 272 8.99 -9.22 -23.72
C ALA A 272 8.12 -10.38 -24.22
N SER A 273 7.11 -10.83 -23.45
CA SER A 273 6.11 -11.78 -23.97
C SER A 273 5.29 -11.20 -25.12
N SER A 274 4.78 -9.97 -24.99
CA SER A 274 3.97 -9.35 -26.05
C SER A 274 4.74 -9.09 -27.35
N LEU A 275 6.07 -8.93 -27.26
CA LEU A 275 6.95 -8.83 -28.43
C LEU A 275 7.08 -10.18 -29.16
N ARG A 276 7.11 -11.30 -28.43
CA ARG A 276 7.12 -12.65 -29.00
C ARG A 276 5.80 -13.01 -29.67
N ASP A 277 4.69 -12.54 -29.10
CA ASP A 277 3.34 -12.81 -29.60
C ASP A 277 2.90 -11.83 -30.71
N GLU A 278 3.76 -10.86 -31.09
CA GLU A 278 3.46 -9.77 -32.06
C GLU A 278 2.18 -8.97 -31.73
N ASP A 279 1.80 -8.91 -30.45
CA ASP A 279 0.60 -8.19 -29.98
C ASP A 279 0.91 -6.69 -29.79
N HIS A 280 0.81 -5.92 -30.88
CA HIS A 280 1.08 -4.48 -30.88
C HIS A 280 0.22 -3.69 -29.89
N ARG A 281 -1.01 -4.15 -29.58
CA ARG A 281 -1.87 -3.48 -28.60
C ARG A 281 -1.30 -3.61 -27.19
N LYS A 282 -0.87 -4.82 -26.81
CA LYS A 282 -0.18 -5.05 -25.53
C LYS A 282 1.17 -4.35 -25.46
N GLN A 283 1.94 -4.36 -26.55
CA GLN A 283 3.21 -3.63 -26.62
C GLN A 283 3.00 -2.14 -26.34
N ALA A 284 2.01 -1.50 -26.99
CA ALA A 284 1.67 -0.10 -26.76
C ALA A 284 1.32 0.17 -25.29
N TYR A 285 0.51 -0.72 -24.69
CA TYR A 285 0.11 -0.64 -23.29
C TYR A 285 1.32 -0.75 -22.35
N PHE A 286 2.15 -1.78 -22.48
CA PHE A 286 3.30 -1.99 -21.60
C PHE A 286 4.37 -0.91 -21.75
N HIS A 287 4.62 -0.42 -22.97
CA HIS A 287 5.48 0.74 -23.17
C HIS A 287 4.92 2.00 -22.47
N HIS A 288 3.61 2.24 -22.53
CA HIS A 288 3.00 3.35 -21.79
C HIS A 288 3.20 3.19 -20.27
N GLN A 289 2.95 2.00 -19.73
CA GLN A 289 3.15 1.70 -18.31
C GLN A 289 4.61 1.87 -17.88
N LEU A 290 5.58 1.40 -18.69
CA LEU A 290 7.01 1.64 -18.42
C LEU A 290 7.35 3.12 -18.51
N GLY A 291 6.74 3.88 -19.42
CA GLY A 291 6.84 5.34 -19.47
C GLY A 291 6.48 5.96 -18.12
N PHE A 292 5.30 5.63 -17.60
CA PHE A 292 4.80 6.09 -16.31
C PHE A 292 5.69 5.66 -15.15
N ILE A 293 6.04 4.38 -15.07
CA ILE A 293 6.87 3.81 -14.00
C ILE A 293 8.24 4.49 -13.95
N ASN A 294 8.89 4.71 -15.10
CA ASN A 294 10.19 5.39 -15.13
C ASN A 294 10.07 6.86 -14.72
N ALA A 295 8.97 7.54 -15.09
CA ALA A 295 8.71 8.91 -14.63
C ALA A 295 8.57 8.97 -13.10
N MET A 296 7.84 8.02 -12.50
CA MET A 296 7.68 7.92 -11.05
C MET A 296 8.97 7.55 -10.31
N ILE A 297 9.90 6.84 -10.96
CA ILE A 297 11.25 6.56 -10.42
C ILE A 297 12.18 7.77 -10.57
N GLY A 298 11.85 8.74 -11.43
CA GLY A 298 12.67 9.91 -11.75
C GLY A 298 13.60 9.73 -12.96
N ASP A 299 13.49 8.61 -13.69
CA ASP A 299 14.20 8.41 -14.96
C ASP A 299 13.38 8.94 -16.13
N TYR A 300 13.33 10.27 -16.25
CA TYR A 300 12.57 10.96 -17.30
C TYR A 300 13.06 10.66 -18.71
N THR A 301 14.31 10.21 -18.86
CA THR A 301 14.89 9.85 -20.17
C THR A 301 14.31 8.54 -20.69
N MET A 302 14.29 7.49 -19.84
CA MET A 302 13.66 6.23 -20.18
C MET A 302 12.14 6.34 -20.24
N ALA A 303 11.54 7.19 -19.39
CA ALA A 303 10.12 7.48 -19.45
C ALA A 303 9.70 7.99 -20.83
N THR A 304 10.38 9.05 -21.30
CA THR A 304 10.14 9.63 -22.63
C THR A 304 10.36 8.63 -23.75
N LYS A 305 11.42 7.82 -23.65
CA LYS A 305 11.70 6.76 -24.63
C LYS A 305 10.53 5.79 -24.75
N HIS A 306 10.05 5.26 -23.63
CA HIS A 306 8.96 4.29 -23.63
C HIS A 306 7.62 4.90 -24.05
N TYR A 307 7.32 6.16 -23.70
CA TYR A 307 6.13 6.81 -24.26
C TYR A 307 6.21 6.96 -25.79
N LYS A 308 7.38 7.28 -26.35
CA LYS A 308 7.58 7.32 -27.80
C LYS A 308 7.45 5.95 -28.46
N GLU A 309 7.98 4.90 -27.83
CA GLU A 309 7.80 3.52 -28.28
C GLU A 309 6.32 3.13 -28.26
N SER A 310 5.58 3.52 -27.21
CA SER A 310 4.14 3.32 -27.11
C SER A 310 3.40 3.99 -28.28
N LEU A 311 3.71 5.25 -28.58
CA LEU A 311 3.12 5.97 -29.72
C LEU A 311 3.41 5.29 -31.06
N ALA A 312 4.63 4.78 -31.25
CA ALA A 312 5.06 4.18 -32.52
C ALA A 312 4.32 2.88 -32.88
N VAL A 313 3.92 2.08 -31.88
CA VAL A 313 3.23 0.79 -32.09
C VAL A 313 1.71 0.88 -31.89
N ARG A 314 1.19 2.01 -31.40
CA ARG A 314 -0.24 2.18 -31.11
C ARG A 314 -1.05 2.42 -32.38
N SER A 315 -2.26 1.86 -32.41
CA SER A 315 -3.19 2.08 -33.52
C SER A 315 -3.58 3.57 -33.62
N PRO A 316 -3.66 4.16 -34.83
CA PRO A 316 -4.18 5.50 -35.03
C PRO A 316 -5.61 5.71 -34.52
N THR A 317 -6.38 4.63 -34.37
CA THR A 317 -7.76 4.68 -33.85
C THR A 317 -7.84 4.74 -32.33
N ASP A 318 -6.75 4.48 -31.61
CA ASP A 318 -6.69 4.54 -30.15
C ASP A 318 -6.33 5.96 -29.70
N LEU A 319 -7.25 6.89 -29.95
CA LEU A 319 -7.06 8.33 -29.69
C LEU A 319 -6.77 8.61 -28.21
N LEU A 320 -7.46 7.93 -27.29
CA LEU A 320 -7.25 8.08 -25.86
C LEU A 320 -5.84 7.62 -25.46
N GLY A 321 -5.43 6.44 -25.93
CA GLY A 321 -4.09 5.92 -25.66
C GLY A 321 -2.97 6.79 -26.22
N LEU A 322 -3.16 7.35 -27.43
CA LEU A 322 -2.24 8.32 -28.01
C LEU A 322 -2.16 9.58 -27.15
N ALA A 323 -3.30 10.13 -26.75
CA ALA A 323 -3.36 11.31 -25.90
C ALA A 323 -2.66 11.10 -24.56
N MET A 324 -2.86 9.96 -23.91
CA MET A 324 -2.22 9.66 -22.63
C MET A 324 -0.70 9.50 -22.76
N SER A 325 -0.19 8.96 -23.87
CA SER A 325 1.26 8.93 -24.11
C SER A 325 1.82 10.33 -24.41
N HIS A 326 1.13 11.17 -25.17
CA HIS A 326 1.51 12.57 -25.37
C HIS A 326 1.53 13.35 -24.04
N ASN A 327 0.50 13.17 -23.20
CA ASN A 327 0.48 13.74 -21.86
C ASN A 327 1.65 13.26 -20.99
N GLY A 328 1.98 11.98 -21.07
CA GLY A 328 3.15 11.41 -20.40
C GLY A 328 4.47 12.06 -20.84
N ILE A 329 4.66 12.28 -22.15
CA ILE A 329 5.84 12.98 -22.69
C ILE A 329 5.85 14.45 -22.23
N GLY A 330 4.70 15.12 -22.24
CA GLY A 330 4.59 16.48 -21.73
C GLY A 330 5.06 16.59 -20.27
N SER A 331 4.62 15.64 -19.43
CA SER A 331 5.01 15.58 -18.02
C SER A 331 6.50 15.33 -17.83
N THR A 332 7.10 14.42 -18.60
CA THR A 332 8.55 14.17 -18.50
C THR A 332 9.37 15.37 -18.96
N LEU A 333 8.94 16.07 -20.02
CA LEU A 333 9.59 17.29 -20.51
C LEU A 333 9.48 18.44 -19.51
N GLU A 334 8.32 18.60 -18.86
CA GLU A 334 8.10 19.60 -17.82
C GLU A 334 9.07 19.40 -16.65
N GLN A 335 9.21 18.17 -16.15
CA GLN A 335 10.16 17.84 -15.08
C GLN A 335 11.63 18.08 -15.49
N GLN A 336 11.93 18.03 -16.78
CA GLN A 336 13.25 18.36 -17.34
C GLN A 336 13.43 19.86 -17.64
N GLY A 337 12.40 20.70 -17.42
CA GLY A 337 12.43 22.14 -17.66
C GLY A 337 12.13 22.57 -19.11
N HIS A 338 11.78 21.64 -19.99
CA HIS A 338 11.42 21.91 -21.39
C HIS A 338 9.96 22.35 -21.53
N LEU A 339 9.61 23.47 -20.89
CA LEU A 339 8.21 23.92 -20.75
C LEU A 339 7.50 24.19 -22.09
N SER A 340 8.21 24.66 -23.11
CA SER A 340 7.59 24.91 -24.43
C SER A 340 7.21 23.61 -25.11
N ASP A 341 8.10 22.64 -25.12
CA ASP A 341 7.86 21.33 -25.74
C ASP A 341 6.78 20.57 -24.96
N ALA A 342 6.80 20.64 -23.62
CA ALA A 342 5.77 20.07 -22.77
C ALA A 342 4.37 20.63 -23.10
N PHE A 343 4.27 21.96 -23.25
CA PHE A 343 3.02 22.62 -23.60
C PHE A 343 2.46 22.15 -24.96
N ASP A 344 3.31 21.93 -25.95
CA ASP A 344 2.89 21.45 -27.26
C ASP A 344 2.45 19.97 -27.23
N GLU A 345 3.12 19.13 -26.45
CA GLU A 345 2.71 17.74 -26.22
C GLU A 345 1.35 17.66 -25.50
N TYR A 346 1.12 18.50 -24.48
CA TYR A 346 -0.17 18.56 -23.80
C TYR A 346 -1.31 19.07 -24.72
N LYS A 347 -1.04 20.07 -25.57
CA LYS A 347 -2.03 20.48 -26.59
C LYS A 347 -2.33 19.36 -27.57
N CYS A 348 -1.33 18.60 -27.98
CA CYS A 348 -1.52 17.44 -28.85
C CYS A 348 -2.46 16.43 -28.17
N ALA A 349 -2.19 16.08 -26.90
CA ALA A 349 -3.07 15.23 -26.10
C ALA A 349 -4.50 15.75 -26.03
N LEU A 350 -4.69 17.04 -25.72
CA LEU A 350 -6.03 17.64 -25.65
C LEU A 350 -6.76 17.61 -27.00
N SER A 351 -6.03 17.83 -28.10
CA SER A 351 -6.60 17.79 -29.45
C SER A 351 -7.09 16.39 -29.85
N LEU A 352 -6.42 15.34 -29.37
CA LEU A 352 -6.82 13.94 -29.57
C LEU A 352 -8.03 13.58 -28.70
N ILE A 353 -8.04 14.02 -27.44
CA ILE A 353 -9.18 13.80 -26.54
C ILE A 353 -10.45 14.47 -27.08
N ASN A 354 -10.34 15.68 -27.64
CA ASN A 354 -11.46 16.38 -28.25
C ASN A 354 -12.03 15.70 -29.52
N GLN A 355 -11.33 14.71 -30.08
CA GLN A 355 -11.81 13.90 -31.20
C GLN A 355 -12.55 12.64 -30.76
N LEU A 356 -12.59 12.33 -29.46
CA LEU A 356 -13.32 11.18 -28.93
C LEU A 356 -14.83 11.38 -29.06
N ASP A 357 -15.54 10.32 -29.45
CA ASP A 357 -17.02 10.33 -29.53
C ASP A 357 -17.67 10.42 -28.14
N GLN A 358 -16.99 9.92 -27.10
CA GLN A 358 -17.43 9.95 -25.72
C GLN A 358 -16.53 10.86 -24.90
N ILE A 359 -17.13 11.65 -24.03
CA ILE A 359 -16.40 12.55 -23.12
C ILE A 359 -15.67 11.70 -22.07
N ASP A 360 -14.34 11.72 -22.13
CA ASP A 360 -13.48 11.14 -21.10
C ASP A 360 -13.00 12.25 -20.16
N ILE A 361 -13.69 12.37 -19.03
CA ILE A 361 -13.52 13.50 -18.11
C ILE A 361 -12.20 13.40 -17.34
N GLU A 362 -11.78 12.18 -16.99
CA GLU A 362 -10.51 11.94 -16.32
C GLU A 362 -9.34 12.38 -17.23
N ALA A 363 -9.38 12.00 -18.50
CA ALA A 363 -8.37 12.40 -19.48
C ALA A 363 -8.37 13.91 -19.76
N ILE A 364 -9.55 14.51 -19.97
CA ILE A 364 -9.68 15.97 -20.17
C ILE A 364 -9.09 16.72 -18.97
N SER A 365 -9.48 16.31 -17.76
CA SER A 365 -9.11 17.01 -16.54
C SER A 365 -7.61 16.91 -16.27
N THR A 366 -7.05 15.71 -16.44
CA THR A 366 -5.60 15.48 -16.32
C THR A 366 -4.81 16.38 -17.28
N VAL A 367 -5.18 16.40 -18.57
CA VAL A 367 -4.44 17.18 -19.58
C VAL A 367 -4.63 18.69 -19.36
N ARG A 368 -5.84 19.16 -19.07
CA ARG A 368 -6.09 20.59 -18.80
C ARG A 368 -5.33 21.05 -17.55
N ASN A 369 -5.31 20.25 -16.49
CA ASN A 369 -4.57 20.57 -15.27
C ASN A 369 -3.07 20.73 -15.53
N ASN A 370 -2.50 19.88 -16.38
CA ASN A 370 -1.08 19.97 -16.78
C ASN A 370 -0.79 21.20 -17.66
N ILE A 371 -1.66 21.50 -18.64
CA ILE A 371 -1.54 22.72 -19.46
C ILE A 371 -1.60 23.97 -18.58
N ALA A 372 -2.56 24.03 -17.65
CA ALA A 372 -2.71 25.15 -16.73
C ALA A 372 -1.50 25.28 -15.79
N GLY A 373 -0.92 24.17 -15.35
CA GLY A 373 0.33 24.14 -14.58
C GLY A 373 1.49 24.78 -15.35
N VAL A 374 1.67 24.43 -16.63
CA VAL A 374 2.69 25.06 -17.48
C VAL A 374 2.42 26.55 -17.71
N LEU A 375 1.16 26.96 -17.91
CA LEU A 375 0.79 28.37 -18.02
C LEU A 375 1.12 29.15 -16.75
N ARG A 376 0.87 28.56 -15.58
CA ARG A 376 1.26 29.12 -14.28
C ARG A 376 2.77 29.33 -14.19
N TYR A 377 3.57 28.32 -14.54
CA TYR A 377 5.05 28.45 -14.57
C TYR A 377 5.54 29.52 -15.54
N GLN A 378 4.81 29.77 -16.63
CA GLN A 378 5.09 30.86 -17.57
C GLN A 378 4.61 32.25 -17.07
N GLY A 379 3.99 32.33 -15.88
CA GLY A 379 3.45 33.56 -15.31
C GLY A 379 2.08 33.99 -15.88
N LYS A 380 1.43 33.15 -16.68
CA LYS A 380 0.11 33.43 -17.28
C LYS A 380 -1.01 33.00 -16.32
N LEU A 381 -1.02 33.59 -15.13
CA LEU A 381 -1.87 33.17 -14.01
C LEU A 381 -3.37 33.21 -14.33
N LEU A 382 -3.84 34.24 -15.04
CA LEU A 382 -5.27 34.37 -15.39
C LEU A 382 -5.71 33.34 -16.44
N GLU A 383 -4.85 32.99 -17.40
CA GLU A 383 -5.13 31.94 -18.38
C GLU A 383 -5.18 30.57 -17.69
N ALA A 384 -4.24 30.30 -16.78
CA ALA A 384 -4.22 29.09 -15.96
C ALA A 384 -5.47 28.98 -15.07
N LEU A 385 -5.86 30.08 -14.40
CA LEU A 385 -7.06 30.13 -13.56
C LEU A 385 -8.31 29.76 -14.37
N HIS A 386 -8.50 30.41 -15.52
CA HIS A 386 -9.65 30.16 -16.37
C HIS A 386 -9.73 28.69 -16.80
N MET A 387 -8.59 28.09 -17.17
CA MET A 387 -8.52 26.68 -17.51
C MET A 387 -8.87 25.75 -16.34
N TYR A 388 -8.36 26.01 -15.14
CA TYR A 388 -8.71 25.24 -13.95
C TYR A 388 -10.19 25.39 -13.58
N GLU A 389 -10.77 26.59 -13.73
CA GLU A 389 -12.20 26.83 -13.48
C GLU A 389 -13.09 26.07 -14.47
N GLU A 390 -12.76 26.06 -15.77
CA GLU A 390 -13.48 25.25 -16.75
C GLU A 390 -13.36 23.74 -16.45
N CYS A 391 -12.18 23.29 -16.03
CA CYS A 391 -11.95 21.91 -15.61
C CYS A 391 -12.84 21.54 -14.42
N LEU A 392 -12.86 22.39 -13.40
CA LEU A 392 -13.67 22.22 -12.21
C LEU A 392 -15.18 22.18 -12.54
N GLU A 393 -15.66 23.04 -13.44
CA GLU A 393 -17.06 23.03 -13.87
C GLU A 393 -17.46 21.71 -14.55
N LEU A 394 -16.57 21.15 -15.38
CA LEU A 394 -16.76 19.84 -15.99
C LEU A 394 -16.75 18.72 -14.95
N GLU A 395 -15.77 18.70 -14.06
CA GLU A 395 -15.67 17.71 -12.98
C GLU A 395 -16.92 17.73 -12.09
N ILE A 396 -17.36 18.91 -11.63
CA ILE A 396 -18.56 19.07 -10.79
C ILE A 396 -19.82 18.52 -11.49
N LYS A 397 -19.90 18.66 -12.81
CA LYS A 397 -21.07 18.25 -13.59
C LYS A 397 -21.22 16.72 -13.68
N TYR A 398 -20.12 15.97 -13.63
CA TYR A 398 -20.13 14.55 -13.98
C TYR A 398 -19.49 13.63 -12.93
N LEU A 399 -18.68 14.15 -12.02
CA LEU A 399 -18.04 13.39 -10.95
C LEU A 399 -18.84 13.50 -9.65
N PRO A 400 -18.80 12.47 -8.78
CA PRO A 400 -19.34 12.57 -7.43
C PRO A 400 -18.67 13.71 -6.63
N ALA A 401 -19.41 14.32 -5.69
CA ALA A 401 -18.94 15.48 -4.93
C ALA A 401 -17.66 15.27 -4.10
N LEU A 402 -17.27 14.02 -3.83
CA LEU A 402 -16.06 13.64 -3.10
C LEU A 402 -15.03 12.92 -3.99
N HIS A 403 -15.09 13.12 -5.31
CA HIS A 403 -14.12 12.54 -6.23
C HIS A 403 -12.72 13.16 -6.03
N PRO A 404 -11.63 12.36 -5.99
CA PRO A 404 -10.27 12.87 -5.78
C PRO A 404 -9.83 13.95 -6.77
N ASP A 405 -10.23 13.88 -8.04
CA ASP A 405 -9.86 14.87 -9.06
C ASP A 405 -10.32 16.30 -8.70
N LEU A 406 -11.49 16.43 -8.05
CA LEU A 406 -11.97 17.72 -7.55
C LEU A 406 -11.00 18.31 -6.53
N ALA A 407 -10.38 17.48 -5.67
CA ALA A 407 -9.41 17.95 -4.70
C ALA A 407 -8.15 18.49 -5.37
N ILE A 408 -7.67 17.81 -6.41
CA ILE A 408 -6.50 18.22 -7.20
C ILE A 408 -6.79 19.58 -7.87
N THR A 409 -7.93 19.71 -8.54
CA THR A 409 -8.31 20.94 -9.24
C THR A 409 -8.53 22.09 -8.25
N TYR A 410 -9.17 21.86 -7.09
CA TYR A 410 -9.27 22.87 -6.03
C TYR A 410 -7.91 23.30 -5.47
N ALA A 411 -6.99 22.37 -5.22
CA ALA A 411 -5.65 22.69 -4.74
C ALA A 411 -4.88 23.54 -5.76
N ASN A 412 -4.98 23.22 -7.06
CA ASN A 412 -4.35 23.99 -8.12
C ASN A 412 -4.94 25.41 -8.25
N ILE A 413 -6.26 25.57 -8.15
CA ILE A 413 -6.91 26.88 -8.11
C ILE A 413 -6.42 27.70 -6.91
N ALA A 414 -6.29 27.06 -5.74
CA ALA A 414 -5.76 27.73 -4.55
C ALA A 414 -4.34 28.27 -4.78
N LEU A 415 -3.46 27.48 -5.40
CA LEU A 415 -2.10 27.91 -5.74
C LEU A 415 -2.09 29.12 -6.69
N ILE A 416 -3.03 29.21 -7.63
CA ILE A 416 -3.15 30.39 -8.49
C ILE A 416 -3.58 31.63 -7.70
N TYR A 417 -4.55 31.50 -6.80
CA TYR A 417 -4.96 32.62 -5.94
C TYR A 417 -3.84 33.03 -4.97
N ASP A 418 -3.03 32.10 -4.47
CA ASP A 418 -1.84 32.39 -3.66
C ASP A 418 -0.79 33.19 -4.46
N ASP A 419 -0.49 32.79 -5.70
CA ASP A 419 0.40 33.52 -6.61
C ASP A 419 -0.13 34.92 -6.97
N LEU A 420 -1.47 35.09 -6.98
CA LEU A 420 -2.15 36.38 -7.15
C LEU A 420 -2.20 37.21 -5.85
N ASN A 421 -1.73 36.67 -4.72
CA ASN A 421 -1.78 37.27 -3.37
C ASN A 421 -3.21 37.41 -2.80
N GLU A 422 -4.15 36.62 -3.31
CA GLU A 422 -5.55 36.54 -2.85
C GLU A 422 -5.72 35.41 -1.82
N TYR A 423 -4.95 35.50 -0.72
CA TYR A 423 -4.77 34.41 0.25
C TYR A 423 -6.06 33.91 0.91
N GLU A 424 -7.03 34.78 1.16
CA GLU A 424 -8.33 34.36 1.72
C GLU A 424 -9.15 33.51 0.73
N ILE A 425 -9.00 33.76 -0.57
CA ILE A 425 -9.64 32.95 -1.61
C ILE A 425 -8.91 31.62 -1.74
N ALA A 426 -7.57 31.65 -1.77
CA ALA A 426 -6.74 30.44 -1.77
C ALA A 426 -7.13 29.50 -0.63
N LEU A 427 -7.17 30.01 0.60
CA LEU A 427 -7.51 29.25 1.80
C LEU A 427 -8.88 28.56 1.71
N ARG A 428 -9.88 29.23 1.11
CA ARG A 428 -11.22 28.62 0.88
C ARG A 428 -11.15 27.41 -0.04
N PHE A 429 -10.32 27.45 -1.07
CA PHE A 429 -10.13 26.35 -2.01
C PHE A 429 -9.29 25.22 -1.39
N GLU A 430 -8.25 25.53 -0.62
CA GLU A 430 -7.48 24.53 0.10
C GLU A 430 -8.34 23.73 1.10
N PHE A 431 -9.24 24.40 1.82
CA PHE A 431 -10.16 23.69 2.72
C PHE A 431 -11.16 22.80 1.98
N LYS A 432 -11.55 23.14 0.75
CA LYS A 432 -12.37 22.25 -0.09
C LYS A 432 -11.59 21.01 -0.50
N ALA A 433 -10.35 21.18 -0.94
CA ALA A 433 -9.45 20.07 -1.28
C ALA A 433 -9.24 19.15 -0.07
N LEU A 434 -8.88 19.73 1.08
CA LEU A 434 -8.66 19.00 2.33
C LEU A 434 -9.88 18.18 2.75
N ASN A 435 -11.08 18.76 2.65
CA ASN A 435 -12.31 18.04 3.00
C ASN A 435 -12.52 16.80 2.11
N ILE A 436 -12.26 16.89 0.81
CA ILE A 436 -12.38 15.73 -0.09
C ILE A 436 -11.31 14.69 0.24
N GLU A 437 -10.05 15.10 0.41
CA GLU A 437 -8.93 14.22 0.75
C GLU A 437 -9.17 13.48 2.07
N GLN A 438 -9.70 14.15 3.10
CA GLN A 438 -10.01 13.52 4.40
C GLN A 438 -11.08 12.43 4.31
N HIS A 439 -11.99 12.50 3.33
CA HIS A 439 -13.02 11.48 3.11
C HIS A 439 -12.58 10.36 2.17
N SER A 440 -11.58 10.62 1.31
CA SER A 440 -11.19 9.72 0.22
C SER A 440 -9.85 9.00 0.46
N LEU A 441 -8.99 9.54 1.32
CA LEU A 441 -7.63 9.05 1.54
C LEU A 441 -7.43 8.54 2.97
N PRO A 442 -6.52 7.57 3.19
CA PRO A 442 -6.05 7.20 4.52
C PRO A 442 -5.48 8.41 5.28
N SER A 443 -5.63 8.43 6.61
CA SER A 443 -5.21 9.56 7.46
C SER A 443 -3.70 9.87 7.45
N ASP A 444 -2.89 9.00 6.86
CA ASP A 444 -1.44 9.09 6.71
C ASP A 444 -1.01 9.26 5.24
N HIS A 445 -1.94 9.52 4.33
CA HIS A 445 -1.63 9.73 2.92
C HIS A 445 -0.80 11.02 2.72
N PRO A 446 0.29 10.99 1.92
CA PRO A 446 1.16 12.16 1.69
C PRO A 446 0.42 13.40 1.18
N SER A 447 -0.63 13.26 0.36
CA SER A 447 -1.43 14.41 -0.13
C SER A 447 -2.02 15.24 1.00
N LEU A 448 -2.50 14.61 2.08
CA LEU A 448 -3.01 15.34 3.26
C LEU A 448 -1.92 16.21 3.91
N ALA A 449 -0.67 15.73 3.93
CA ALA A 449 0.46 16.49 4.46
C ALA A 449 0.78 17.72 3.62
N ILE A 450 0.71 17.58 2.28
CA ILE A 450 0.91 18.67 1.32
C ILE A 450 -0.17 19.72 1.51
N THR A 451 -1.44 19.33 1.52
CA THR A 451 -2.57 20.26 1.68
C THR A 451 -2.51 20.98 3.02
N HIS A 452 -2.21 20.28 4.12
CA HIS A 452 -2.00 20.93 5.42
C HIS A 452 -0.81 21.89 5.42
N SER A 453 0.25 21.60 4.68
CA SER A 453 1.43 22.48 4.60
C SER A 453 1.11 23.77 3.85
N ASN A 454 0.38 23.66 2.72
CA ASN A 454 -0.06 24.82 1.96
C ASN A 454 -0.98 25.71 2.80
N ILE A 455 -1.98 25.13 3.48
CA ILE A 455 -2.85 25.84 4.42
C ILE A 455 -2.04 26.54 5.52
N ALA A 456 -1.05 25.86 6.10
CA ALA A 456 -0.21 26.45 7.14
C ALA A 456 0.58 27.66 6.62
N LEU A 457 1.11 27.59 5.40
CA LEU A 457 1.83 28.68 4.77
C LEU A 457 0.91 29.87 4.47
N THR A 458 -0.26 29.64 3.90
CA THR A 458 -1.25 30.69 3.59
C THR A 458 -1.83 31.31 4.86
N LEU A 459 -2.04 30.54 5.92
CA LEU A 459 -2.43 31.10 7.23
C LEU A 459 -1.31 31.95 7.85
N TYR A 460 -0.06 31.55 7.68
CA TYR A 460 1.08 32.33 8.13
C TYR A 460 1.21 33.65 7.38
N THR A 461 1.02 33.68 6.05
CA THR A 461 1.00 34.95 5.28
C THR A 461 -0.14 35.87 5.70
N LEU A 462 -1.28 35.31 6.12
CA LEU A 462 -2.40 36.03 6.73
C LEU A 462 -2.18 36.40 8.22
N ASN A 463 -1.01 36.12 8.78
CA ASN A 463 -0.67 36.37 10.20
C ASN A 463 -1.59 35.63 11.21
N ARG A 464 -2.15 34.48 10.81
CA ARG A 464 -2.98 33.58 11.65
C ARG A 464 -2.11 32.47 12.25
N ILE A 465 -1.11 32.87 13.05
CA ILE A 465 -0.01 32.00 13.51
C ILE A 465 -0.51 30.75 14.25
N ALA A 466 -1.48 30.88 15.17
CA ALA A 466 -1.99 29.75 15.94
C ALA A 466 -2.60 28.64 15.07
N GLU A 467 -3.32 29.01 14.01
CA GLU A 467 -3.93 28.07 13.07
C GLU A 467 -2.86 27.45 12.15
N ALA A 468 -1.89 28.26 11.70
CA ALA A 468 -0.74 27.78 10.93
C ALA A 468 0.05 26.71 11.70
N VAL A 469 0.32 26.94 12.98
CA VAL A 469 0.98 25.96 13.88
C VAL A 469 0.20 24.65 13.96
N SER A 470 -1.12 24.72 14.11
CA SER A 470 -1.98 23.52 14.17
C SER A 470 -1.91 22.71 12.88
N HIS A 471 -1.98 23.35 11.71
CA HIS A 471 -1.90 22.66 10.42
C HIS A 471 -0.51 22.09 10.16
N LEU A 472 0.55 22.82 10.50
CA LEU A 472 1.93 22.35 10.35
C LEU A 472 2.23 21.13 11.24
N GLN A 473 1.63 21.06 12.44
CA GLN A 473 1.69 19.87 13.28
C GLN A 473 1.03 18.65 12.62
N GLN A 474 -0.09 18.83 11.92
CA GLN A 474 -0.72 17.74 11.16
C GLN A 474 0.20 17.26 10.02
N THR A 475 0.80 18.18 9.26
CA THR A 475 1.79 17.83 8.23
C THR A 475 2.92 16.98 8.79
N ILE A 476 3.55 17.41 9.90
CA ILE A 476 4.65 16.67 10.53
C ILE A 476 4.20 15.29 11.03
N ASN A 477 3.02 15.20 11.64
CA ASN A 477 2.48 13.92 12.13
C ASN A 477 2.27 12.92 10.99
N ILE A 478 1.80 13.38 9.83
CA ILE A 478 1.65 12.54 8.64
C ILE A 478 3.02 12.15 8.09
N LEU A 479 3.90 13.13 7.80
CA LEU A 479 5.24 12.87 7.24
C LEU A 479 6.08 11.93 8.10
N THR A 480 5.98 12.03 9.43
CA THR A 480 6.71 11.13 10.36
C THR A 480 6.32 9.65 10.20
N LYS A 481 5.13 9.35 9.65
CA LYS A 481 4.67 7.97 9.43
C LYS A 481 5.13 7.41 8.08
N VAL A 482 5.37 8.27 7.09
CA VAL A 482 5.65 7.87 5.70
C VAL A 482 7.13 8.04 5.32
N SER A 483 7.84 8.92 6.00
CA SER A 483 9.24 9.27 5.72
C SER A 483 10.21 8.78 6.78
N THR A 484 11.48 8.63 6.41
CA THR A 484 12.56 8.40 7.38
C THR A 484 12.86 9.66 8.18
N ARG A 485 13.44 9.54 9.38
CA ARG A 485 13.78 10.69 10.23
C ARG A 485 14.68 11.74 9.57
N ASP A 486 15.48 11.31 8.60
CA ASP A 486 16.43 12.16 7.88
C ASP A 486 15.84 12.77 6.59
N ASP A 487 14.52 12.64 6.36
CA ASP A 487 13.86 13.26 5.21
C ASP A 487 13.99 14.80 5.27
N PRO A 488 14.65 15.43 4.28
CA PRO A 488 14.83 16.88 4.24
C PRO A 488 13.50 17.66 4.30
N LEU A 489 12.43 17.09 3.74
CA LEU A 489 11.10 17.70 3.77
C LEU A 489 10.57 17.73 5.19
N LEU A 490 10.64 16.61 5.92
CA LEU A 490 10.21 16.54 7.33
C LEU A 490 11.00 17.54 8.18
N LEU A 491 12.33 17.59 8.02
CA LEU A 491 13.19 18.50 8.76
C LEU A 491 12.83 19.98 8.49
N ARG A 492 12.53 20.34 7.24
CA ARG A 492 12.11 21.70 6.87
C ARG A 492 10.82 22.11 7.58
N HIS A 493 9.83 21.22 7.66
CA HIS A 493 8.57 21.50 8.35
C HIS A 493 8.76 21.62 9.87
N CYS A 494 9.61 20.77 10.47
CA CYS A 494 9.96 20.87 11.90
C CYS A 494 10.61 22.22 12.23
N THR A 495 11.59 22.66 11.44
CA THR A 495 12.24 23.98 11.64
C THR A 495 11.24 25.13 11.49
N LEU A 496 10.33 25.05 10.53
CA LEU A 496 9.26 26.05 10.36
C LEU A 496 8.34 26.06 11.60
N LEU A 497 8.00 24.90 12.15
CA LEU A 497 7.14 24.81 13.33
C LEU A 497 7.80 25.46 14.54
N GLU A 498 9.08 25.19 14.79
CA GLU A 498 9.84 25.82 15.88
C GLU A 498 9.85 27.34 15.74
N LYS A 499 10.04 27.85 14.52
CA LYS A 499 10.01 29.29 14.25
C LYS A 499 8.63 29.89 14.56
N LEU A 500 7.55 29.29 14.06
CA LEU A 500 6.19 29.78 14.29
C LEU A 500 5.79 29.71 15.77
N GLN A 501 6.26 28.70 16.51
CA GLN A 501 6.03 28.59 17.95
C GLN A 501 6.78 29.64 18.78
N GLN A 502 7.89 30.19 18.27
CA GLN A 502 8.59 31.31 18.91
C GLN A 502 7.90 32.65 18.65
N GLU A 503 7.16 32.77 17.54
CA GLU A 503 6.41 33.98 17.18
C GLU A 503 5.03 34.06 17.86
N LEU A 504 4.46 32.92 18.29
CA LEU A 504 3.22 32.79 19.05
C LEU A 504 3.42 33.12 20.54
#